data_AF-A0A261WHP9-F1
#
_entry.id   AF-A0A261WHP9-F1
#
_cell.length_a   1.000
_cell.length_b   1.000
_cell.length_c   1.000
_cell.angle_alpha   90.00
_cell.angle_beta   90.00
_cell.angle_gamma   90.00
#
_symmetry.space_group_name_H-M   'P 1'
#
loop_
_entity.id
_entity.type
_entity.pdbx_description
1 polymer ?
#
loop_
_entity_poly.entity_id
_entity_poly.type
_entity_poly.pdbx_seq_one_letter_code
_entity_poly.pdbx_strand_id
1 'polypeptide(L)' 'MGDVVRYPDGTESKIVSGAGAALAYKGKPMAIVGSAVANGDTITSSLQSATQIREYADDTGIPGLLQPAYLAPIQGHA' A
#
# COMPACT_ATOMS: atom_id res chain seq x y z
N MET A 1 2.10 5.14 -4.12
CA MET A 1 1.94 5.76 -2.79
C MET A 1 1.95 7.28 -2.88
N GLY A 2 1.46 7.96 -1.85
CA GLY A 2 1.39 9.42 -1.78
C GLY A 2 0.13 9.98 -1.13
N ASP A 3 -0.83 9.13 -0.75
CA ASP A 3 -2.04 9.55 -0.04
C ASP A 3 -1.69 10.06 1.37
N VAL A 4 -2.51 11.00 1.85
CA VAL A 4 -2.28 11.72 3.10
C VAL A 4 -3.15 11.15 4.22
N VAL A 5 -2.53 10.88 5.36
CA VAL A 5 -3.21 10.59 6.63
C VAL A 5 -3.42 11.89 7.37
N ARG A 6 -4.63 12.12 7.87
CA ARG A 6 -5.00 13.30 8.68
C ARG A 6 -5.33 12.86 10.10
N TYR A 7 -4.75 13.54 11.07
CA TYR A 7 -4.92 13.24 12.49
C TYR A 7 -5.89 14.23 13.16
N PRO A 8 -6.51 13.85 14.31
CA PRO A 8 -7.44 14.74 15.02
C PRO A 8 -6.82 16.06 15.51
N ASP A 9 -5.50 16.08 15.74
CA ASP A 9 -4.76 17.28 16.13
C ASP A 9 -4.45 18.21 14.95
N GLY A 10 -4.91 17.87 13.74
CA GLY A 10 -4.70 18.64 12.52
C GLY A 10 -3.37 18.36 11.82
N THR A 11 -2.52 17.48 12.36
CA THR A 11 -1.29 17.07 11.68
C THR A 11 -1.58 16.15 10.50
N GLU A 12 -0.64 16.10 9.56
CA GLU A 12 -0.72 15.25 8.39
C GLU A 12 0.55 14.40 8.24
N SER A 13 0.39 13.19 7.70
CA SER A 13 1.51 12.32 7.33
C SER A 13 1.21 11.61 6.01
N LYS A 14 2.18 10.86 5.48
CA LYS A 14 2.06 10.20 4.17
C LYS A 14 2.11 8.69 4.30
N ILE A 15 1.23 8.01 3.57
CA ILE A 15 1.30 6.56 3.40
C ILE A 15 2.49 6.25 2.48
N VAL A 16 3.40 5.37 2.93
CA VAL A 16 4.68 5.10 2.25
C VAL A 16 4.79 3.68 1.69
N SER A 17 3.92 2.76 2.10
CA SER A 17 3.88 1.37 1.59
C SER A 17 2.46 0.87 1.31
N GLY A 18 2.33 -0.33 0.72
CA GLY A 18 1.02 -0.92 0.41
C GLY A 18 1.12 -2.18 -0.44
N ALA A 19 0.20 -2.37 -1.39
CA ALA A 19 -0.02 -3.65 -2.07
C ALA A 19 1.12 -4.16 -2.99
N GLY A 20 2.21 -3.41 -3.17
CA GLY A 20 3.30 -3.81 -4.05
C GLY A 20 2.85 -4.05 -5.50
N ALA A 21 3.32 -5.13 -6.10
CA ALA A 21 2.94 -5.54 -7.45
C ALA A 21 1.52 -6.13 -7.54
N ALA A 22 0.91 -6.53 -6.42
CA ALA A 22 -0.39 -7.19 -6.44
C ALA A 22 -1.54 -6.28 -6.88
N LEU A 23 -1.45 -4.98 -6.56
CA LEU A 23 -2.48 -4.01 -6.94
C LEU A 23 -1.90 -2.60 -7.02
N ALA A 24 -1.85 -2.06 -8.23
CA ALA A 24 -1.41 -0.70 -8.48
C ALA A 24 -2.36 0.05 -9.41
N TYR A 25 -2.49 1.34 -9.16
CA TYR A 25 -3.21 2.28 -10.02
C TYR A 25 -2.24 3.34 -10.52
N LYS A 26 -2.09 3.48 -11.85
CA LYS A 26 -1.14 4.42 -12.47
C LYS A 26 0.29 4.28 -11.93
N GLY A 27 0.79 3.05 -11.79
CA GLY A 27 2.14 2.75 -11.28
C GLY A 27 2.33 2.98 -9.78
N LYS A 28 1.28 3.40 -9.06
CA LYS A 28 1.30 3.58 -7.61
C LYS A 28 0.58 2.41 -6.96
N PRO A 29 1.22 1.62 -6.10
CA PRO A 29 0.50 0.58 -5.40
C PRO A 29 -0.57 1.19 -4.48
N MET A 30 -1.66 0.47 -4.28
CA MET A 30 -2.76 0.90 -3.41
C MET A 30 -2.40 0.70 -1.93
N ALA A 31 -2.90 1.59 -1.06
CA ALA A 31 -2.79 1.41 0.38
C ALA A 31 -3.71 0.27 0.85
N ILE A 32 -3.25 -0.52 1.82
CA ILE A 32 -3.97 -1.66 2.40
C ILE A 32 -3.79 -1.68 3.92
N VAL A 33 -4.56 -2.52 4.62
CA VAL A 33 -4.27 -2.84 6.03
C VAL A 33 -2.84 -3.40 6.11
N GLY A 34 -2.05 -2.88 7.05
CA GLY A 34 -0.61 -3.14 7.17
C GLY A 34 0.30 -2.11 6.50
N SER A 35 -0.23 -1.20 5.66
CA SER A 35 0.56 -0.11 5.08
C SER A 35 1.17 0.78 6.15
N ALA A 36 2.46 1.08 5.98
CA ALA A 36 3.21 1.99 6.84
C ALA A 36 2.95 3.45 6.47
N VAL A 37 2.98 4.31 7.49
CA VAL A 37 2.89 5.76 7.41
C VAL A 37 4.24 6.37 7.81
N ALA A 38 4.63 7.48 7.19
CA ALA A 38 5.96 8.09 7.36
C ALA A 38 6.32 8.48 8.81
N ASN A 39 5.31 8.65 9.67
CA ASN A 39 5.50 8.97 11.09
C ASN A 39 5.64 7.71 11.98
N GLY A 40 5.68 6.51 11.39
CA GLY A 40 5.80 5.25 12.11
C GLY A 40 4.47 4.51 12.34
N ASP A 41 3.33 5.12 12.01
CA ASP A 41 2.03 4.48 12.16
C ASP A 41 1.78 3.41 11.10
N THR A 42 0.72 2.62 11.30
CA THR A 42 0.28 1.58 10.38
C THR A 42 -1.23 1.65 10.17
N ILE A 43 -1.71 1.46 8.94
CA ILE A 43 -3.14 1.32 8.66
C ILE A 43 -3.63 0.00 9.27
N THR A 44 -4.56 0.05 10.22
CA THR A 44 -5.05 -1.13 10.95
C THR A 44 -6.42 -1.62 10.49
N SER A 45 -7.16 -0.81 9.74
CA SER A 45 -8.52 -1.14 9.31
C SER A 45 -8.84 -0.52 7.94
N SER A 46 -9.85 -1.06 7.29
CA SER A 46 -10.38 -0.60 6.01
C SER A 46 -11.89 -0.77 5.98
N LEU A 47 -12.59 0.11 5.26
CA LEU A 47 -14.02 -0.07 4.96
C LEU A 47 -14.26 -1.12 3.87
N GLN A 48 -13.20 -1.51 3.16
CA GLN A 48 -13.26 -2.52 2.11
C GLN A 48 -13.45 -3.92 2.74
N SER A 49 -14.36 -4.72 2.17
CA SER A 49 -14.77 -6.02 2.73
C SER A 49 -14.96 -7.14 1.71
N ALA A 50 -14.62 -6.89 0.43
CA ALA A 50 -14.97 -7.78 -0.68
C ALA A 50 -13.80 -8.60 -1.24
N THR A 51 -12.57 -8.13 -1.07
CA THR A 51 -11.35 -8.67 -1.69
C THR A 51 -10.18 -8.64 -0.70
N GLN A 52 -9.16 -9.46 -0.93
CA GLN A 52 -7.99 -9.53 -0.06
C GLN A 52 -6.78 -9.96 -0.88
N ILE A 53 -5.62 -9.43 -0.52
CA ILE A 53 -4.34 -9.87 -1.08
C ILE A 53 -3.85 -11.02 -0.22
N ARG A 54 -3.50 -12.14 -0.85
CA ARG A 54 -2.96 -13.32 -0.18
C ARG A 54 -1.58 -13.59 -0.73
N GLU A 55 -0.60 -13.55 0.15
CA GLU A 55 0.74 -14.06 -0.10
C GLU A 55 0.80 -15.50 0.42
N TYR A 56 1.32 -16.41 -0.40
CA TYR A 56 1.47 -17.82 -0.04
C TYR A 56 2.93 -18.07 0.36
N ALA A 57 3.15 -18.80 1.46
CA ALA A 57 4.47 -19.00 2.02
C ALA A 57 5.39 -19.88 1.16
N ASP A 58 4.83 -20.63 0.21
CA ASP A 58 5.52 -21.50 -0.74
C ASP A 58 5.83 -20.80 -2.08
N ASP A 59 5.52 -19.51 -2.21
CA ASP A 59 5.89 -18.69 -3.36
C ASP A 59 7.03 -17.72 -3.01
N THR A 60 7.57 -17.04 -4.02
CA THR A 60 8.64 -16.02 -3.95
C THR A 60 8.22 -14.72 -3.25
N GLY A 61 6.97 -14.62 -2.81
CA GLY A 61 6.38 -13.42 -2.23
C GLY A 61 5.90 -12.43 -3.29
N ILE A 62 5.13 -11.44 -2.85
CA ILE A 62 4.62 -10.39 -3.72
C ILE A 62 5.64 -9.25 -3.76
N PRO A 63 6.25 -8.93 -4.92
CA PRO A 63 7.23 -7.86 -5.00
C PRO A 63 6.66 -6.54 -4.48
N GLY A 64 7.37 -5.88 -3.57
CA GLY A 64 6.93 -4.59 -3.04
C GLY A 64 5.83 -4.63 -1.98
N LEU A 65 5.34 -5.80 -1.59
CA LEU A 65 4.27 -5.90 -0.60
C LEU A 65 4.72 -5.32 0.74
N LEU A 66 3.99 -4.29 1.20
CA LEU A 66 4.26 -3.48 2.39
C LEU A 66 5.65 -2.84 2.44
N GLN A 67 6.42 -2.88 1.36
CA GLN A 67 7.73 -2.24 1.26
C GLN A 67 7.59 -0.74 1.00
N PRO A 68 8.19 0.13 1.84
CA PRO A 68 8.19 1.55 1.58
C PRO A 68 8.87 1.90 0.24
N ALA A 69 8.37 2.95 -0.41
CA ALA A 69 8.92 3.50 -1.66
C ALA A 69 8.91 2.54 -2.88
N TYR A 70 8.23 1.40 -2.82
CA TYR A 70 8.06 0.53 -3.98
C TYR A 70 7.25 1.24 -5.09
N LEU A 71 7.76 1.18 -6.32
CA LEU A 71 7.10 1.64 -7.53
C LEU A 71 6.74 0.43 -8.38
N ALA A 72 5.45 0.26 -8.66
CA ALA A 72 5.01 -0.79 -9.56
C ALA A 72 5.41 -0.43 -11.00
N PRO A 73 5.83 -1.41 -11.81
CA PRO A 73 6.02 -1.18 -13.24
C PRO A 73 4.73 -0.59 -13.83
N ILE A 74 4.85 0.50 -14.60
CA ILE A 74 3.73 1.02 -15.38
C ILE A 74 3.37 -0.02 -16.43
N GLN A 75 2.24 -0.70 -16.25
CA GLN A 75 1.72 -1.58 -17.28
C GLN A 75 1.25 -0.69 -18.43
N GLY A 76 2.08 -0.56 -19.46
CA GLY A 76 1.71 0.12 -20.70
C GLY A 76 0.59 -0.68 -21.35
N HIS A 77 -0.64 -0.17 -21.26
CA HIS A 77 -1.67 -0.58 -22.20
C HIS A 77 -1.32 0.06 -23.55
N ALA A 78 -0.88 -0.79 -24.49
CA ALA A 78 -0.95 -0.47 -25.92
C ALA A 78 -2.41 -0.47 -26.38
#